data_AF-A0A8B7R8H3-F1
#
_entry.id   AF-A0A8B7R8H3-F1
#
_cell.length_a   1.000
_cell.length_b   1.000
_cell.length_c   1.000
_cell.angle_alpha   90.00
_cell.angle_beta   90.00
_cell.angle_gamma   90.00
#
_symmetry.space_group_name_H-M   'P 1'
#
loop_
_entity.id
_entity.type
_entity.pdbx_description
1 polymer ?
#
loop_
_entity_poly.entity_id
_entity_poly.type
_entity_poly.pdbx_seq_one_letter_code
_entity_poly.pdbx_strand_id
1 'polypeptide(L)'
;MVPRCQVEVLYFAKSAEITGLRSETISVPQEIKAVQLWNEIETRHPGKDMNEAEEKPKDIIKFTAEKLSVDEVSQLVTSPLCGAISLFVGTTRNNFEGKKVISLEYEAYLPMAENEVRKICSNLRQKWPVKHIAVFHRLGLVPVSEASVIIAVSSAHRAASLEAVSYAIDTLKANVPIWKKSQILGGLSIHIIRNPDPRL
;
A
#
# COMPACT_ATOMS: atom_id res chain seq x y z
N MET A 1 -34.26 38.02 11.16
CA MET A 1 -34.14 37.00 10.09
C MET A 1 -32.68 36.96 9.69
N VAL A 2 -32.02 35.79 9.73
CA VAL A 2 -30.62 35.69 9.26
C VAL A 2 -30.63 35.77 7.72
N PRO A 3 -29.81 36.63 7.09
CA PRO A 3 -29.71 36.69 5.63
C PRO A 3 -29.37 35.31 5.07
N ARG A 4 -30.07 34.90 4.00
CA ARG A 4 -29.81 33.62 3.31
C ARG A 4 -29.27 33.90 1.91
N CYS A 5 -28.38 33.03 1.46
CA CYS A 5 -27.89 33.00 0.08
C CYS A 5 -28.17 31.62 -0.54
N GLN A 6 -28.15 31.56 -1.87
CA GLN A 6 -28.16 30.29 -2.59
C GLN A 6 -26.73 29.85 -2.86
N VAL A 7 -26.42 28.60 -2.54
CA VAL A 7 -25.14 27.97 -2.83
C VAL A 7 -25.38 26.72 -3.67
N GLU A 8 -24.51 26.50 -4.65
CA GLU A 8 -24.46 25.24 -5.39
C GLU A 8 -23.58 24.25 -4.62
N VAL A 9 -24.17 23.13 -4.25
CA VAL A 9 -23.46 22.00 -3.65
C VAL A 9 -23.15 21.02 -4.76
N LEU A 10 -21.86 20.80 -4.98
CA LEU A 10 -21.38 19.78 -5.92
C LEU A 10 -21.17 18.47 -5.17
N TYR A 11 -21.82 17.42 -5.64
CA TYR A 11 -21.65 16.08 -5.11
C TYR A 11 -20.60 15.35 -5.95
N PHE A 12 -19.55 14.86 -5.29
CA PHE A 12 -18.49 14.08 -5.94
C PHE A 12 -18.45 12.66 -5.42
N ALA A 13 -18.02 11.74 -6.28
CA ALA A 13 -17.81 10.34 -5.95
C ALA A 13 -19.02 9.74 -5.19
N LYS A 14 -18.76 9.15 -4.02
CA LYS A 14 -19.75 8.46 -3.19
C LYS A 14 -20.95 9.34 -2.85
N SER A 15 -20.78 10.65 -2.66
CA SER A 15 -21.90 11.56 -2.36
C SER A 15 -22.84 11.74 -3.55
N ALA A 16 -22.35 11.69 -4.79
CA ALA A 16 -23.19 11.78 -5.99
C ALA A 16 -23.99 10.49 -6.23
N GLU A 17 -23.39 9.34 -5.92
CA GLU A 17 -24.04 8.03 -5.98
C GLU A 17 -25.08 7.85 -4.85
N ILE A 18 -24.81 8.42 -3.68
CA ILE A 18 -25.71 8.41 -2.53
C ILE A 18 -26.95 9.27 -2.79
N THR A 19 -26.76 10.51 -3.24
CA THR A 19 -27.86 11.44 -3.48
C THR A 19 -28.56 11.21 -4.82
N GLY A 20 -27.89 10.57 -5.79
CA GLY A 20 -28.33 10.53 -7.18
C GLY A 20 -28.21 11.89 -7.89
N LEU A 21 -27.61 12.87 -7.23
CA LEU A 21 -27.48 14.25 -7.70
C LEU A 21 -26.01 14.51 -8.02
N ARG A 22 -25.76 15.24 -9.11
CA ARG A 22 -24.42 15.78 -9.41
C ARG A 22 -24.22 17.14 -8.76
N SER A 23 -25.29 17.91 -8.68
CA SER A 23 -25.35 19.13 -7.90
C SER A 23 -26.77 19.42 -7.47
N GLU A 24 -26.89 20.25 -6.43
CA GLU A 24 -28.15 20.88 -6.08
C GLU A 24 -27.91 22.32 -5.60
N THR A 25 -28.94 23.15 -5.66
CA THR A 25 -28.89 24.51 -5.13
C THR A 25 -29.69 24.58 -3.84
N ILE A 26 -29.05 25.01 -2.76
CA ILE A 26 -29.67 25.09 -1.43
C ILE A 26 -29.60 26.49 -0.85
N SER A 27 -30.61 26.84 -0.06
CA SER A 27 -30.70 28.13 0.64
C SER A 27 -30.15 28.01 2.05
N VAL A 28 -29.04 28.69 2.34
CA VAL A 28 -28.28 28.59 3.60
C VAL A 28 -28.03 29.98 4.20
N PRO A 29 -27.76 30.10 5.51
CA PRO A 29 -27.29 31.34 6.11
C PRO A 29 -26.03 31.88 5.44
N GLN A 30 -25.93 33.21 5.27
CA GLN A 30 -24.82 33.86 4.55
C GLN A 30 -23.42 33.60 5.15
N GLU A 31 -23.34 33.22 6.44
CA GLU A 31 -22.10 32.92 7.17
C GLU A 31 -22.01 31.45 7.64
N ILE A 32 -22.65 30.51 6.94
CA ILE A 32 -22.63 29.09 7.32
C ILE A 32 -21.20 28.52 7.27
N LYS A 33 -20.78 27.81 8.32
CA LYS A 33 -19.51 27.06 8.33
C LYS A 33 -19.67 25.75 7.56
N ALA A 34 -18.58 25.24 6.98
CA ALA A 34 -18.58 23.96 6.25
C ALA A 34 -19.18 22.79 7.04
N VAL A 35 -18.90 22.68 8.35
CA VAL A 35 -19.47 21.63 9.21
C VAL A 35 -20.98 21.76 9.41
N GLN A 36 -21.50 23.00 9.46
CA GLN A 36 -22.94 23.25 9.61
C GLN A 36 -23.67 22.96 8.30
N LEU A 37 -23.05 23.32 7.17
CA LEU A 37 -23.51 22.98 5.83
C LEU A 37 -23.60 21.46 5.65
N TRP A 38 -22.58 20.73 6.12
CA TRP A 38 -22.55 19.27 6.09
C TRP A 38 -23.72 18.66 6.86
N ASN A 39 -23.97 19.11 8.09
CA ASN A 39 -25.10 18.62 8.89
C ASN A 39 -26.46 18.89 8.23
N GLU A 40 -26.65 20.04 7.58
CA GLU A 40 -27.87 20.33 6.82
C GLU A 40 -28.06 19.35 5.65
N ILE A 41 -26.97 19.03 4.93
CA ILE A 41 -26.99 18.07 3.81
C ILE A 41 -27.32 16.66 4.33
N GLU A 42 -26.69 16.21 5.41
CA GLU A 42 -26.99 14.91 6.03
C GLU A 42 -28.46 14.81 6.49
N THR A 43 -29.00 15.90 7.05
CA THR A 43 -30.40 15.95 7.49
C THR A 43 -31.39 15.87 6.31
N ARG A 44 -31.01 16.38 5.13
CA ARG A 44 -31.84 16.33 3.91
C ARG A 44 -31.83 14.96 3.23
N HIS A 45 -30.81 14.15 3.49
CA HIS A 45 -30.69 12.79 2.97
C HIS A 45 -30.55 11.76 4.10
N PRO A 46 -31.57 11.61 4.98
CA PRO A 46 -31.52 10.67 6.08
C PRO A 46 -31.68 9.24 5.55
N GLY A 47 -30.67 8.40 5.71
CA GLY A 47 -30.79 6.95 5.47
C GLY A 47 -30.28 6.43 4.12
N LYS A 48 -28.99 6.61 3.83
CA LYS A 48 -28.24 5.51 3.20
C LYS A 48 -27.29 4.96 4.26
N ASP A 49 -27.78 3.97 4.99
CA ASP A 49 -26.90 3.00 5.63
C ASP A 49 -25.84 2.63 4.59
N MET A 50 -24.58 2.89 4.97
CA MET A 50 -23.41 2.43 4.26
C MET A 50 -23.37 0.91 4.35
N ASN A 51 -24.25 0.22 3.62
CA ASN A 51 -23.93 -1.11 3.13
C ASN A 51 -22.83 -0.90 2.09
N GLU A 52 -21.62 -0.71 2.62
CA GLU A 52 -20.40 -1.16 1.98
C GLU A 52 -20.75 -2.51 1.35
N ALA A 53 -20.67 -2.62 0.03
CA ALA A 53 -20.31 -3.92 -0.52
C ALA A 53 -19.00 -4.24 0.20
N GLU A 54 -19.05 -5.07 1.25
CA GLU A 54 -17.94 -5.33 2.16
C GLU A 54 -16.81 -5.93 1.34
N GLU A 55 -15.99 -5.06 0.75
CA GLU A 55 -14.82 -5.50 0.03
C GLU A 55 -13.89 -6.04 1.11
N LYS A 56 -13.80 -7.37 1.17
CA LYS A 56 -12.98 -8.03 2.18
C LYS A 56 -11.53 -7.58 2.02
N PRO A 57 -10.84 -7.27 3.13
CA PRO A 57 -9.42 -7.03 3.08
C PRO A 57 -8.68 -8.19 2.43
N LYS A 58 -7.65 -7.88 1.63
CA LYS A 58 -6.86 -8.88 0.89
C LYS A 58 -5.40 -8.76 1.28
N ASP A 59 -4.76 -9.89 1.53
CA ASP A 59 -3.32 -10.02 1.69
C ASP A 59 -2.81 -10.92 0.56
N ILE A 60 -2.11 -10.33 -0.41
CA ILE A 60 -1.57 -11.05 -1.56
C ILE A 60 -0.07 -11.25 -1.35
N ILE A 61 0.36 -12.49 -1.17
CA ILE A 61 1.76 -12.85 -0.94
C ILE A 61 2.22 -13.71 -2.11
N LYS A 62 3.30 -13.31 -2.78
CA LYS A 62 3.84 -14.04 -3.93
C LYS A 62 5.36 -14.12 -3.85
N PHE A 63 5.87 -15.34 -3.86
CA PHE A 63 7.28 -15.62 -4.14
C PHE A 63 7.37 -16.20 -5.56
N THR A 64 8.22 -15.65 -6.41
CA THR A 64 8.28 -16.06 -7.83
C THR A 64 9.66 -15.89 -8.41
N ALA A 65 10.04 -16.67 -9.43
CA ALA A 65 11.26 -16.43 -10.20
C ALA A 65 11.07 -15.30 -11.26
N GLU A 66 9.83 -14.99 -11.58
CA GLU A 66 9.47 -14.05 -12.64
C GLU A 66 9.77 -12.60 -12.27
N LYS A 67 9.95 -11.76 -13.29
CA LYS A 67 10.13 -10.32 -13.11
C LYS A 67 8.89 -9.70 -12.46
N LEU A 68 9.10 -8.88 -11.44
CA LEU A 68 8.00 -8.20 -10.74
C LEU A 68 7.53 -6.98 -11.54
N SER A 69 6.22 -6.79 -11.60
CA SER A 69 5.57 -5.62 -12.20
C SER A 69 5.01 -4.70 -11.11
N VAL A 70 5.44 -3.43 -11.12
CA VAL A 70 4.90 -2.40 -10.22
C VAL A 70 3.41 -2.17 -10.50
N ASP A 71 3.01 -2.20 -11.77
CA ASP A 71 1.63 -2.00 -12.20
C ASP A 71 0.71 -3.15 -11.72
N GLU A 72 1.14 -4.41 -11.92
CA GLU A 72 0.41 -5.60 -11.42
C GLU A 72 0.19 -5.49 -9.90
N VAL A 73 1.25 -5.20 -9.15
CA VAL A 73 1.19 -5.14 -7.68
C VAL A 73 0.35 -3.96 -7.20
N SER A 74 0.42 -2.80 -7.88
CA SER A 74 -0.41 -1.64 -7.57
C SER A 74 -1.90 -1.94 -7.80
N GLN A 75 -2.24 -2.61 -8.91
CA GLN A 75 -3.63 -2.95 -9.24
C GLN A 75 -4.26 -3.90 -8.22
N LEU A 76 -3.48 -4.84 -7.69
CA LEU A 76 -3.96 -5.82 -6.69
C LEU A 76 -4.44 -5.18 -5.38
N VAL A 77 -3.96 -3.97 -5.06
CA VAL A 77 -4.34 -3.26 -3.83
C VAL A 77 -5.29 -2.09 -4.07
N THR A 78 -5.66 -1.81 -5.32
CA THR A 78 -6.64 -0.78 -5.66
C THR A 78 -8.01 -1.14 -5.08
N SER A 79 -8.70 -0.15 -4.52
CA SER A 79 -10.06 -0.28 -4.00
C SER A 79 -10.79 1.04 -4.11
N PRO A 80 -12.11 1.04 -4.42
CA PRO A 80 -12.93 2.24 -4.39
C PRO A 80 -13.03 2.88 -2.99
N LEU A 81 -12.64 2.16 -1.93
CA LEU A 81 -12.62 2.65 -0.55
C LEU A 81 -11.28 3.31 -0.17
N CYS A 82 -10.29 3.30 -1.06
CA CYS A 82 -8.94 3.79 -0.79
C CYS A 82 -8.59 5.02 -1.64
N GLY A 83 -8.22 6.11 -0.97
CA GLY A 83 -7.70 7.32 -1.63
C GLY A 83 -6.17 7.32 -1.79
N ALA A 84 -5.47 6.31 -1.27
CA ALA A 84 -4.02 6.22 -1.35
C ALA A 84 -3.52 4.79 -1.51
N ILE A 85 -2.47 4.64 -2.32
CA ILE A 85 -1.63 3.46 -2.44
C ILE A 85 -0.19 3.91 -2.24
N SER A 86 0.55 3.21 -1.38
CA SER A 86 1.98 3.44 -1.20
C SER A 86 2.74 2.17 -1.57
N LEU A 87 3.78 2.32 -2.38
CA LEU A 87 4.63 1.23 -2.83
C LEU A 87 6.07 1.42 -2.35
N PHE A 88 6.68 0.32 -1.90
CA PHE A 88 8.12 0.19 -1.79
C PHE A 88 8.61 -0.74 -2.91
N VAL A 89 9.64 -0.32 -3.63
CA VAL A 89 10.28 -1.11 -4.69
C VAL A 89 11.77 -1.25 -4.37
N GLY A 90 12.19 -2.44 -3.97
CA GLY A 90 13.60 -2.74 -3.70
C GLY A 90 14.29 -3.23 -4.96
N THR A 91 15.26 -2.46 -5.48
CA THR A 91 15.99 -2.80 -6.72
C THR A 91 17.44 -3.20 -6.47
N THR A 92 17.98 -4.07 -7.33
CA THR A 92 19.40 -4.45 -7.28
C THR A 92 20.28 -3.28 -7.70
N ARG A 93 21.24 -2.92 -6.85
CA ARG A 93 22.25 -1.89 -7.16
C ARG A 93 23.48 -2.51 -7.82
N ASN A 94 24.20 -1.70 -8.60
CA ASN A 94 25.40 -2.13 -9.33
C ASN A 94 26.70 -2.17 -8.50
N ASN A 95 26.62 -1.90 -7.20
CA ASN A 95 27.78 -1.83 -6.32
C ASN A 95 27.48 -2.44 -4.95
N PHE A 96 28.49 -3.12 -4.40
CA PHE A 96 28.52 -3.61 -3.02
C PHE A 96 29.97 -3.63 -2.55
N GLU A 97 30.29 -2.90 -1.48
CA GLU A 97 31.64 -2.84 -0.88
C GLU A 97 32.75 -2.56 -1.92
N GLY A 98 32.52 -1.61 -2.83
CA GLY A 98 33.49 -1.25 -3.88
C GLY A 98 33.58 -2.22 -5.06
N LYS A 99 32.87 -3.36 -5.02
CA LYS A 99 32.84 -4.34 -6.12
C LYS A 99 31.66 -4.09 -7.05
N LYS A 100 31.87 -4.31 -8.36
CA LYS A 100 30.84 -4.17 -9.40
C LYS A 100 29.90 -5.38 -9.42
N VAL A 101 28.69 -5.20 -8.93
CA VAL A 101 27.63 -6.22 -8.91
C VAL A 101 26.91 -6.23 -10.26
N ILE A 102 26.65 -7.42 -10.79
CA ILE A 102 25.88 -7.62 -12.04
C ILE A 102 24.46 -8.14 -11.76
N SER A 103 24.28 -8.91 -10.70
CA SER A 103 22.99 -9.43 -10.26
C SER A 103 23.05 -9.89 -8.81
N LEU A 104 21.87 -10.07 -8.21
CA LEU A 104 21.67 -10.76 -6.95
C LEU A 104 20.90 -12.06 -7.20
N GLU A 105 21.26 -13.13 -6.51
CA GLU A 105 20.55 -14.41 -6.49
C GLU A 105 19.83 -14.54 -5.14
N TYR A 106 18.52 -14.79 -5.16
CA TYR A 106 17.70 -14.87 -3.97
C TYR A 106 17.13 -16.27 -3.73
N GLU A 107 17.22 -16.73 -2.50
CA GLU A 107 16.66 -18.00 -2.03
C GLU A 107 15.83 -17.76 -0.78
N ALA A 108 14.81 -18.59 -0.54
CA ALA A 108 13.94 -18.47 0.62
C ALA A 108 13.48 -19.84 1.12
N TYR A 109 13.31 -19.96 2.43
CA TYR A 109 12.60 -21.09 3.00
C TYR A 109 11.09 -20.80 2.97
N LEU A 110 10.48 -21.11 1.82
CA LEU A 110 9.14 -20.63 1.45
C LEU A 110 8.06 -20.81 2.53
N PRO A 111 7.88 -21.98 3.18
CA PRO A 111 6.84 -22.14 4.19
C PRO A 111 6.97 -21.16 5.36
N MET A 112 8.19 -20.93 5.83
CA MET A 112 8.45 -19.99 6.91
C MET A 112 8.39 -18.54 6.43
N ALA A 113 8.91 -18.26 5.23
CA ALA A 113 8.88 -16.92 4.65
C ALA A 113 7.44 -16.43 4.45
N GLU A 114 6.55 -17.25 3.89
CA GLU A 114 5.14 -16.91 3.77
C GLU A 114 4.47 -16.68 5.13
N ASN A 115 4.77 -17.53 6.13
CA ASN A 115 4.20 -17.39 7.46
C ASN A 115 4.63 -16.08 8.13
N GLU A 116 5.90 -15.72 8.04
CA GLU A 116 6.40 -14.44 8.58
C GLU A 116 5.78 -13.24 7.84
N VAL A 117 5.59 -13.30 6.52
CA VAL A 117 4.90 -12.23 5.78
C VAL A 117 3.42 -12.13 6.20
N ARG A 118 2.71 -13.24 6.43
CA ARG A 118 1.33 -13.21 6.96
C ARG A 118 1.24 -12.54 8.34
N LYS A 119 2.24 -12.78 9.21
CA LYS A 119 2.34 -12.08 10.51
C LYS A 119 2.57 -10.59 10.32
N ILE A 120 3.42 -10.19 9.37
CA ILE A 120 3.61 -8.77 9.02
C ILE A 120 2.30 -8.14 8.60
N CYS A 121 1.55 -8.75 7.65
CA CYS A 121 0.25 -8.23 7.22
C CYS A 121 -0.73 -8.09 8.39
N SER A 122 -0.79 -9.09 9.26
CA SER A 122 -1.63 -9.06 10.47
C SER A 122 -1.25 -7.90 11.40
N ASN A 123 0.05 -7.70 11.64
CA ASN A 123 0.56 -6.61 12.48
C ASN A 123 0.29 -5.22 11.88
N LEU A 124 0.39 -5.07 10.55
CA LEU A 124 0.05 -3.82 9.87
C LEU A 124 -1.42 -3.45 10.12
N ARG A 125 -2.32 -4.43 9.99
CA ARG A 125 -3.76 -4.24 10.19
C ARG A 125 -4.14 -3.88 11.62
N GLN A 126 -3.37 -4.35 12.61
CA GLN A 126 -3.57 -3.98 14.01
C GLN A 126 -3.10 -2.55 14.30
N LYS A 127 -2.11 -2.03 13.56
CA LYS A 127 -1.49 -0.73 13.81
C LYS A 127 -2.09 0.40 12.97
N TRP A 128 -2.53 0.11 11.74
CA TRP A 128 -3.01 1.11 10.80
C TRP A 128 -4.30 0.67 10.09
N PRO A 129 -5.19 1.62 9.74
CA PRO A 129 -6.43 1.34 8.99
C PRO A 129 -6.12 1.11 7.49
N VAL A 130 -5.46 0.01 7.18
CA VAL A 130 -5.09 -0.38 5.80
C VAL A 130 -6.09 -1.39 5.22
N LYS A 131 -6.38 -1.28 3.91
CA LYS A 131 -7.39 -2.10 3.23
C LYS A 131 -6.76 -3.33 2.57
N HIS A 132 -5.90 -3.14 1.57
CA HIS A 132 -5.22 -4.23 0.87
C HIS A 132 -3.72 -4.14 1.04
N ILE A 133 -3.08 -5.30 1.11
CA ILE A 133 -1.64 -5.44 1.24
C ILE A 133 -1.18 -6.46 0.18
N ALA A 134 -0.14 -6.11 -0.58
CA ALA A 134 0.54 -7.03 -1.48
C ALA A 134 2.03 -7.05 -1.16
N VAL A 135 2.61 -8.25 -1.06
CA VAL A 135 4.03 -8.47 -0.80
C VAL A 135 4.55 -9.48 -1.81
N PHE A 136 5.33 -8.99 -2.77
CA PHE A 136 5.89 -9.79 -3.85
C PHE A 136 7.41 -9.82 -3.69
N HIS A 137 7.99 -11.01 -3.69
CA HIS A 137 9.44 -11.17 -3.64
C HIS A 137 9.92 -12.08 -4.78
N ARG A 138 10.92 -11.62 -5.50
CA ARG A 138 11.56 -12.37 -6.57
C ARG A 138 12.64 -13.30 -6.01
N LEU A 139 12.64 -14.54 -6.46
CA LEU A 139 13.64 -15.56 -6.18
C LEU A 139 14.49 -15.82 -7.43
N GLY A 140 15.63 -16.47 -7.26
CA GLY A 140 16.60 -16.67 -8.33
C GLY A 140 17.31 -15.36 -8.70
N LEU A 141 17.69 -15.23 -9.97
CA LEU A 141 18.53 -14.13 -10.45
C LEU A 141 17.75 -12.84 -10.70
N VAL A 142 18.24 -11.76 -10.10
CA VAL A 142 17.71 -10.40 -10.22
C VAL A 142 18.83 -9.47 -10.70
N PRO A 143 18.86 -9.13 -12.00
CA PRO A 143 19.82 -8.19 -12.57
C PRO A 143 19.79 -6.81 -11.89
N VAL A 144 20.88 -6.07 -12.03
CA VAL A 144 20.95 -4.64 -11.67
C VAL A 144 19.75 -3.87 -12.26
N SER A 145 19.23 -2.94 -11.48
CA SER A 145 18.07 -2.09 -11.78
C SER A 145 16.72 -2.82 -11.82
N GLU A 146 16.67 -4.14 -11.61
CA GLU A 146 15.41 -4.87 -11.48
C GLU A 146 14.96 -4.99 -10.03
N ALA A 147 13.64 -5.06 -9.82
CA ALA A 147 13.04 -5.21 -8.50
C ALA A 147 13.18 -6.64 -7.99
N SER A 148 13.72 -6.79 -6.78
CA SER A 148 13.73 -8.04 -6.02
C SER A 148 12.52 -8.14 -5.09
N VAL A 149 11.94 -7.02 -4.68
CA VAL A 149 10.79 -6.98 -3.78
C VAL A 149 9.91 -5.79 -4.10
N ILE A 150 8.59 -5.99 -4.06
CA ILE A 150 7.60 -4.93 -4.13
C ILE A 150 6.61 -5.15 -2.98
N ILE A 151 6.38 -4.11 -2.18
CA ILE A 151 5.31 -4.08 -1.18
C ILE A 151 4.37 -2.95 -1.57
N ALA A 152 3.07 -3.23 -1.62
CA ALA A 152 2.05 -2.21 -1.82
C ALA A 152 1.01 -2.28 -0.70
N VAL A 153 0.60 -1.11 -0.21
CA VAL A 153 -0.41 -0.99 0.84
C VAL A 153 -1.40 0.10 0.43
N SER A 154 -2.70 -0.20 0.50
CA SER A 154 -3.76 0.78 0.26
C SER A 154 -4.49 1.17 1.54
N SER A 155 -4.95 2.41 1.59
CA SER A 155 -5.73 2.94 2.72
C SER A 155 -6.63 4.11 2.27
N ALA A 156 -7.60 4.47 3.10
CA ALA A 156 -8.48 5.61 2.83
C ALA A 156 -7.69 6.91 2.65
N HIS A 157 -6.65 7.12 3.46
CA HIS A 157 -5.82 8.33 3.45
C HIS A 157 -4.33 8.02 3.55
N ARG A 158 -3.53 8.80 2.83
CA ARG A 158 -2.08 8.59 2.60
C ARG A 158 -1.22 8.24 3.83
N ALA A 159 -1.53 8.77 5.02
CA ALA A 159 -0.66 8.62 6.19
C ALA A 159 -0.51 7.13 6.57
N ALA A 160 -1.64 6.41 6.63
CA ALA A 160 -1.66 5.00 6.99
C ALA A 160 -0.87 4.13 6.00
N SER A 161 -1.05 4.34 4.69
CA SER A 161 -0.32 3.54 3.68
C SER A 161 1.18 3.82 3.69
N LEU A 162 1.60 5.07 3.88
CA LEU A 162 3.02 5.45 3.92
C LEU A 162 3.75 4.85 5.13
N GLU A 163 3.16 4.97 6.32
CA GLU A 163 3.75 4.40 7.54
C GLU A 163 3.76 2.87 7.49
N ALA A 164 2.67 2.26 7.05
CA ALA A 164 2.55 0.81 6.94
C ALA A 164 3.54 0.21 5.94
N VAL A 165 3.73 0.82 4.76
CA VAL A 165 4.67 0.28 3.76
C VAL A 165 6.13 0.36 4.24
N SER A 166 6.49 1.43 4.98
CA SER A 166 7.81 1.57 5.59
C SER A 166 8.03 0.50 6.67
N TYR A 167 7.07 0.34 7.58
CA TYR A 167 7.14 -0.70 8.61
C TYR A 167 7.24 -2.11 7.99
N ALA A 168 6.49 -2.35 6.91
CA ALA A 168 6.46 -3.66 6.25
C ALA A 168 7.83 -4.04 5.70
N ILE A 169 8.53 -3.14 5.00
CA ILE A 169 9.85 -3.46 4.44
C ILE A 169 10.89 -3.67 5.54
N ASP A 170 10.89 -2.85 6.59
CA ASP A 170 11.84 -2.98 7.69
C ASP A 170 11.63 -4.31 8.44
N THR A 171 10.37 -4.67 8.68
CA THR A 171 10.02 -5.93 9.34
C THR A 171 10.30 -7.14 8.45
N LEU A 172 10.03 -7.06 7.14
CA LEU A 172 10.36 -8.12 6.18
C LEU A 172 11.84 -8.40 6.20
N LYS A 173 12.63 -7.32 6.11
CA LYS A 173 14.08 -7.37 6.18
C LYS A 173 14.56 -8.00 7.47
N ALA A 174 14.00 -7.65 8.63
CA ALA A 174 14.47 -8.17 9.91
C ALA A 174 14.13 -9.66 10.14
N ASN A 175 12.95 -10.10 9.70
CA ASN A 175 12.36 -11.35 10.22
C ASN A 175 12.19 -12.45 9.17
N VAL A 176 12.06 -12.12 7.88
CA VAL A 176 11.69 -13.10 6.86
C VAL A 176 12.96 -13.84 6.37
N PRO A 177 13.00 -15.18 6.40
CA PRO A 177 14.16 -15.97 6.02
C PRO A 177 14.36 -16.01 4.50
N ILE A 178 14.94 -14.93 3.98
CA ILE A 178 15.35 -14.76 2.59
C ILE A 178 16.85 -14.45 2.58
N TRP A 179 17.59 -15.21 1.79
CA TRP A 179 19.02 -15.02 1.59
C TRP A 179 19.27 -14.44 0.21
N LYS A 180 20.31 -13.62 0.11
CA LYS A 180 20.80 -13.08 -1.15
C LYS A 180 22.26 -13.44 -1.32
N LYS A 181 22.69 -13.57 -2.56
CA LYS A 181 24.07 -13.81 -2.98
C LYS A 181 24.41 -12.90 -4.16
N SER A 182 25.59 -12.29 -4.18
CA SER A 182 25.95 -11.32 -5.23
C SER A 182 26.79 -11.96 -6.34
N GLN A 183 26.45 -11.68 -7.59
CA GLN A 183 27.33 -11.98 -8.72
C GLN A 183 28.13 -10.74 -9.09
N ILE A 184 29.44 -10.90 -9.32
CA ILE A 184 30.39 -9.81 -9.52
C ILE A 184 31.13 -10.04 -10.84
N LEU A 185 31.56 -8.96 -11.49
CA LEU A 185 32.37 -9.10 -12.71
C LEU A 185 33.70 -9.82 -12.40
N GLY A 186 34.00 -10.90 -13.13
CA GLY A 186 35.24 -11.67 -12.98
C GLY A 186 35.21 -12.80 -11.96
N GLY A 187 34.04 -13.11 -11.35
CA GLY A 187 33.89 -14.27 -10.47
C GLY A 187 32.65 -14.22 -9.59
N LEU A 188 32.48 -15.24 -8.75
CA LEU A 188 31.39 -15.33 -7.79
C LEU A 188 31.88 -14.82 -6.42
N SER A 189 31.18 -13.88 -5.80
CA SER A 189 31.40 -13.55 -4.39
C SER A 189 30.15 -13.89 -3.59
N ILE A 190 30.21 -14.99 -2.85
CA ILE A 190 29.10 -15.45 -2.04
C ILE A 190 29.10 -14.65 -0.74
N HIS A 191 28.24 -13.64 -0.65
CA HIS A 191 27.87 -13.00 0.60
C HIS A 191 26.49 -13.52 0.98
N ILE A 192 26.40 -14.52 1.86
CA ILE A 192 25.11 -14.93 2.44
C ILE A 192 24.76 -13.89 3.49
N ILE A 193 24.00 -12.88 3.09
CA ILE A 193 23.43 -11.93 4.02
C ILE A 193 22.12 -12.52 4.48
N ARG A 194 22.15 -13.30 5.58
CA ARG A 194 21.01 -13.32 6.50
C ARG A 194 20.96 -11.90 7.02
N ASN A 195 19.86 -11.19 6.86
CA ASN A 195 19.80 -9.86 7.43
C ASN A 195 20.06 -10.03 8.94
N PRO A 196 21.17 -9.51 9.47
CA PRO A 196 21.41 -9.59 10.90
C PRO A 196 20.27 -8.80 11.54
N ASP A 197 19.78 -9.31 12.68
CA ASP A 197 18.87 -8.57 13.53
C ASP A 197 19.38 -7.11 13.61
N PRO A 198 18.58 -6.07 13.33
CA PRO A 198 19.03 -4.68 13.45
C PRO A 198 19.45 -4.28 14.88
N ARG A 199 19.42 -5.22 15.83
CA ARG A 199 19.90 -5.10 17.22
C ARG A 199 21.23 -5.83 17.51
N LEU A 200 21.98 -6.28 16.51
CA LEU A 200 23.35 -6.81 16.67
C LEU A 200 24.36 -6.05 15.81
#